data_AF-A0A0F7ZFK5-F1
#
_entry.id   AF-A0A0F7ZFK5-F1
#
_cell.length_a   1.000
_cell.length_b   1.000
_cell.length_c   1.000
_cell.angle_alpha   90.00
_cell.angle_beta   90.00
_cell.angle_gamma   90.00
#
_symmetry.space_group_name_H-M   'P 1'
#
loop_
_entity.id
_entity.type
_entity.pdbx_description
1 polymer ?
#
loop_
_entity_poly.entity_id
_entity_poly.type
_entity_poly.pdbx_seq_one_letter_code
_entity_poly.pdbx_strand_id
1 'polypeptide(L)'
;MLALSQAAKESLYVSRLLQELTVKLEASQTTIQCDNQQTIRLMTEEIASLKTKLRHVDVHNHWLRQTIKQGAIQVVYKPTDELIADGLTKALQGPKFEEFTRQLGLHDISERLQAREQQEIKESDLHNHIQRKLEDLGL
;
A
#
# COMPACT_ATOMS: atom_id res chain seq x y z
N MET A 1 0.07 -18.07 -6.17
CA MET A 1 -1.39 -18.10 -6.45
C MET A 1 -2.25 -17.65 -5.28
N LEU A 2 -2.15 -18.25 -4.09
CA LEU A 2 -3.02 -17.88 -2.96
C LEU A 2 -2.89 -16.39 -2.60
N ALA A 3 -1.66 -15.89 -2.47
CA ALA A 3 -1.38 -14.47 -2.25
C ALA A 3 -2.00 -13.57 -3.33
N LEU A 4 -1.87 -13.94 -4.62
CA LEU A 4 -2.47 -13.20 -5.72
C LEU A 4 -4.01 -13.20 -5.65
N SER A 5 -4.63 -14.33 -5.30
CA SER A 5 -6.08 -14.40 -5.11
C SER A 5 -6.54 -13.55 -3.93
N GLN A 6 -5.79 -13.49 -2.84
CA GLN A 6 -6.13 -12.65 -1.70
C GLN A 6 -5.97 -11.16 -2.05
N ALA A 7 -4.83 -10.78 -2.65
CA ALA A 7 -4.60 -9.43 -3.13
C ALA A 7 -5.71 -8.96 -4.08
N ALA A 8 -6.16 -9.84 -4.98
CA ALA A 8 -7.29 -9.59 -5.86
C ALA A 8 -8.61 -9.30 -5.12
N LYS A 9 -8.95 -10.11 -4.11
CA LYS A 9 -10.16 -9.89 -3.30
C LYS A 9 -10.09 -8.56 -2.55
N GLU A 10 -9.00 -8.30 -1.85
CA GLU A 10 -8.81 -7.08 -1.07
C GLU A 10 -8.83 -5.85 -1.98
N SER A 11 -8.16 -5.91 -3.14
CA SER A 11 -8.11 -4.79 -4.07
C SER A 11 -9.50 -4.47 -4.65
N LEU A 12 -10.31 -5.49 -4.96
CA LEU A 12 -11.70 -5.28 -5.40
C LEU A 12 -12.57 -4.74 -4.27
N TYR A 13 -12.37 -5.21 -3.03
CA TYR A 13 -13.08 -4.69 -1.87
C TYR A 13 -12.78 -3.21 -1.66
N VAL A 14 -11.51 -2.83 -1.63
CA VAL A 14 -11.08 -1.43 -1.50
C VAL A 14 -11.61 -0.59 -2.67
N SER A 15 -11.55 -1.09 -3.90
CA SER A 15 -12.10 -0.37 -5.06
C SER A 15 -13.59 -0.09 -4.91
N ARG A 16 -14.38 -1.05 -4.42
CA ARG A 16 -15.82 -0.86 -4.17
C ARG A 16 -16.08 0.12 -3.05
N LEU A 17 -15.33 0.00 -1.95
CA LEU A 17 -15.42 0.93 -0.82
C LEU A 17 -15.14 2.37 -1.26
N LEU A 18 -14.09 2.58 -2.05
CA LEU A 18 -13.76 3.91 -2.58
C LEU A 18 -14.86 4.47 -3.50
N GLN A 19 -15.47 3.61 -4.32
CA GLN A 19 -16.62 3.99 -5.15
C GLN A 19 -17.83 4.39 -4.30
N GLU A 20 -18.14 3.66 -3.23
CA GLU A 20 -19.21 4.02 -2.27
C GLU A 20 -18.93 5.36 -1.58
N LEU A 21 -17.66 5.66 -1.29
CA LEU A 21 -17.22 6.96 -0.77
C LEU A 21 -17.16 8.07 -1.84
N THR A 22 -17.65 7.81 -3.06
CA THR A 22 -17.65 8.76 -4.19
C THR A 22 -16.24 9.20 -4.62
N VAL A 23 -15.22 8.43 -4.27
CA VAL A 23 -13.84 8.64 -4.74
C VAL A 23 -13.71 8.11 -6.16
N LYS A 24 -13.37 9.00 -7.09
CA LYS A 24 -13.15 8.63 -8.50
C LYS A 24 -11.76 8.02 -8.65
N LEU A 25 -11.72 6.74 -8.99
CA LEU A 25 -10.50 6.07 -9.45
C LEU A 25 -10.31 6.35 -10.93
N GLU A 26 -9.11 6.76 -11.33
CA GLU A 26 -8.78 7.03 -12.74
C GLU A 26 -8.80 5.76 -13.59
N ALA A 27 -8.43 4.62 -12.99
CA ALA A 27 -8.43 3.33 -13.65
C ALA A 27 -9.81 2.66 -13.56
N SER A 28 -10.33 2.23 -14.71
CA SER A 28 -11.57 1.44 -14.80
C SER A 28 -11.41 -0.03 -14.39
N GLN A 29 -10.16 -0.49 -14.24
CA GLN A 29 -9.80 -1.88 -13.92
C GLN A 29 -8.66 -1.91 -12.90
N THR A 30 -8.76 -2.82 -11.92
CA THR A 30 -7.72 -2.98 -10.91
C THR A 30 -6.52 -3.73 -11.50
N THR A 31 -5.34 -3.11 -11.50
CA THR A 31 -4.10 -3.75 -11.95
C THR A 31 -3.31 -4.30 -10.77
N ILE A 32 -2.92 -5.57 -10.83
CA ILE A 32 -2.08 -6.24 -9.84
C ILE A 32 -0.76 -6.63 -10.48
N GLN A 33 0.35 -6.17 -9.89
CA GLN A 33 1.69 -6.52 -10.32
C GLN A 33 2.11 -7.87 -9.71
N CYS A 34 2.75 -8.72 -10.50
CA CYS A 34 3.25 -10.02 -10.05
C CYS A 34 4.59 -10.34 -10.72
N ASP A 35 5.55 -10.85 -9.96
CA ASP A 35 6.88 -11.24 -10.46
C ASP A 35 6.94 -12.70 -10.93
N ASN A 36 5.92 -13.50 -10.63
CA ASN A 36 5.87 -14.89 -11.01
C ASN A 36 5.16 -15.07 -12.37
N GLN A 37 5.94 -15.06 -13.45
CA GLN A 37 5.43 -15.26 -14.81
C GLN A 37 4.66 -16.58 -14.98
N GLN A 38 5.06 -17.66 -14.30
CA GLN A 38 4.31 -18.93 -14.36
C GLN A 38 2.91 -18.76 -13.77
N THR A 39 2.79 -18.04 -12.65
CA THR A 39 1.48 -17.73 -12.05
C THR A 39 0.62 -16.90 -12.99
N ILE A 40 1.21 -15.91 -13.68
CA ILE A 40 0.50 -15.08 -14.66
C ILE A 40 0.00 -15.92 -15.83
N ARG A 41 0.86 -16.75 -16.42
CA ARG A 41 0.49 -17.65 -17.54
C ARG A 41 -0.63 -18.60 -17.12
N LEU A 42 -0.53 -19.18 -15.93
CA LEU A 42 -1.59 -20.00 -15.39
C LEU A 42 -2.90 -19.22 -15.35
N MET A 43 -2.94 -17.95 -14.94
CA MET A 43 -4.20 -17.20 -14.87
C MET A 43 -4.76 -16.71 -16.22
N THR A 44 -3.91 -16.59 -17.23
CA THR A 44 -4.26 -15.92 -18.51
C THR A 44 -4.44 -16.90 -19.66
N GLU A 45 -3.71 -18.01 -19.67
CA GLU A 45 -3.79 -19.01 -20.73
C GLU A 45 -4.91 -20.03 -20.47
N GLU A 46 -5.71 -20.31 -21.49
CA GLU A 46 -6.85 -21.22 -21.41
C GLU A 46 -6.44 -22.69 -21.27
N ILE A 47 -5.30 -23.07 -21.85
CA ILE A 47 -4.76 -24.44 -21.82
C ILE A 47 -4.07 -24.73 -20.48
N ALA A 48 -3.60 -23.69 -19.78
CA ALA A 48 -2.77 -23.83 -18.59
C ALA A 48 -3.63 -24.11 -17.36
N SER A 49 -4.29 -25.27 -17.24
CA SER A 49 -5.07 -25.61 -16.04
C SER A 49 -4.18 -26.17 -14.93
N LEU A 50 -4.12 -25.49 -13.78
CA LEU A 50 -3.53 -26.06 -12.56
C LEU A 50 -4.60 -26.91 -11.86
N LYS A 51 -4.43 -28.23 -11.83
CA LYS A 51 -5.22 -29.14 -10.99
C LYS A 51 -4.36 -29.62 -9.83
N THR A 52 -4.81 -29.37 -8.61
CA THR A 52 -4.08 -29.80 -7.40
C THR A 52 -4.90 -30.82 -6.61
N LYS A 53 -4.26 -31.56 -5.69
CA LYS A 53 -5.00 -32.39 -4.72
C LYS A 53 -5.67 -31.55 -3.62
N LEU A 54 -5.45 -30.22 -3.62
CA LEU A 54 -5.91 -29.28 -2.60
C LEU A 54 -7.10 -28.47 -3.15
N ARG A 55 -8.31 -28.96 -2.91
CA ARG A 55 -9.56 -28.35 -3.44
C ARG A 55 -9.67 -26.83 -3.24
N HIS A 56 -9.20 -26.30 -2.10
CA HIS A 56 -9.25 -24.85 -1.83
C HIS A 56 -8.41 -24.04 -2.82
N VAL A 57 -7.25 -24.57 -3.26
CA VAL A 57 -6.38 -23.92 -4.26
C VAL A 57 -7.09 -23.84 -5.61
N ASP A 58 -7.80 -24.90 -6.00
CA ASP A 58 -8.52 -24.94 -7.27
C ASP A 58 -9.67 -23.92 -7.29
N VAL A 59 -10.37 -23.72 -6.17
CA VAL A 59 -11.43 -22.69 -6.04
C VAL A 59 -10.85 -21.28 -6.22
N HIS A 60 -9.74 -20.96 -5.55
CA HIS A 60 -9.10 -19.65 -5.68
C HIS A 60 -8.61 -19.40 -7.11
N ASN A 61 -8.05 -20.42 -7.76
CA ASN A 61 -7.61 -20.36 -9.14
C ASN A 61 -8.77 -20.09 -10.10
N HIS A 62 -9.87 -20.85 -10.00
CA HIS A 62 -11.05 -20.65 -10.85
C HIS A 62 -11.66 -19.26 -10.69
N TRP A 63 -11.84 -18.82 -9.44
CA TRP A 63 -12.38 -17.48 -9.18
C TRP A 63 -11.49 -16.38 -9.75
N LEU A 64 -10.17 -16.47 -9.55
CA LEU A 64 -9.24 -15.45 -10.03
C LEU A 64 -9.21 -15.38 -11.56
N ARG A 65 -9.19 -16.53 -12.25
CA ARG A 65 -9.29 -16.59 -13.72
C ARG A 65 -10.57 -15.97 -14.24
N GLN A 66 -11.70 -16.32 -13.62
CA GLN A 66 -12.99 -15.78 -14.03
C GLN A 66 -13.02 -14.26 -13.88
N THR A 67 -12.49 -13.75 -12.78
CA THR A 67 -12.42 -12.32 -12.47
C THR A 67 -11.53 -11.57 -13.48
N ILE A 68 -10.41 -12.17 -13.87
CA ILE A 68 -9.53 -11.63 -14.93
C ILE A 68 -10.23 -11.67 -16.30
N LYS A 69 -10.88 -12.79 -16.66
CA LYS A 69 -11.65 -12.92 -17.92
C LYS A 69 -12.80 -11.91 -18.01
N GLN A 70 -13.42 -11.55 -16.88
CA GLN A 70 -14.46 -10.52 -16.79
C GLN A 70 -13.91 -9.10 -16.92
N GLY A 71 -12.59 -8.91 -16.93
CA GLY A 71 -11.95 -7.59 -17.02
C GLY A 71 -11.99 -6.79 -15.72
N ALA A 72 -12.38 -7.39 -14.59
CA ALA A 72 -12.38 -6.70 -13.30
C ALA A 72 -10.96 -6.51 -12.74
N ILE A 73 -10.04 -7.43 -13.10
CA ILE A 73 -8.63 -7.40 -12.68
C ILE A 73 -7.72 -7.62 -13.88
N GLN A 74 -6.63 -6.85 -13.96
CA GLN A 74 -5.50 -7.12 -14.84
C GLN A 74 -4.32 -7.59 -14.00
N VAL A 75 -3.62 -8.63 -14.44
CA VAL A 75 -2.36 -9.04 -13.79
C VAL A 75 -1.23 -8.78 -14.76
N VAL A 76 -0.25 -7.99 -14.33
CA VAL A 76 0.91 -7.59 -15.15
C VAL A 76 2.20 -8.08 -14.53
N TYR A 77 3.16 -8.46 -15.37
CA TYR A 77 4.49 -8.83 -14.89
C TYR A 77 5.26 -7.59 -14.41
N LYS A 78 5.90 -7.71 -13.26
CA LYS A 78 6.84 -6.72 -12.73
C LYS A 78 8.08 -7.46 -12.19
N PRO A 79 9.31 -7.07 -12.58
CA PRO A 79 10.50 -7.69 -12.00
C PRO A 79 10.53 -7.55 -10.48
N THR A 80 11.04 -8.58 -9.80
CA THR A 80 11.18 -8.65 -8.32
C THR A 80 11.84 -7.40 -7.74
N ASP A 81 12.89 -6.89 -8.37
CA ASP A 81 13.62 -5.68 -7.91
C ASP A 81 12.82 -4.38 -8.05
N GLU A 82 11.73 -4.37 -8.82
CA GLU A 82 10.86 -3.22 -9.03
C GLU A 82 9.47 -3.42 -8.39
N LEU A 83 9.22 -4.56 -7.75
CA LEU A 83 7.94 -4.87 -7.14
C LEU A 83 7.89 -4.28 -5.72
N ILE A 84 7.14 -3.19 -5.53
CA ILE A 84 6.99 -2.52 -4.22
C ILE A 84 6.58 -3.52 -3.12
N ALA A 85 5.76 -4.52 -3.44
CA ALA A 85 5.33 -5.54 -2.47
C ALA A 85 6.48 -6.35 -1.86
N ASP A 86 7.62 -6.46 -2.56
CA ASP A 86 8.80 -7.13 -2.00
C ASP A 86 9.41 -6.35 -0.85
N GLY A 87 9.35 -5.02 -0.87
CA GLY A 87 9.80 -4.21 0.27
C GLY A 87 8.95 -4.38 1.52
N LEU A 88 7.71 -4.85 1.38
CA LEU A 88 6.83 -5.18 2.51
C LEU A 88 7.01 -6.61 3.03
N THR A 89 7.64 -7.50 2.25
CA THR A 89 7.71 -8.94 2.57
C THR A 89 9.13 -9.45 2.80
N LYS A 90 10.15 -8.69 2.39
CA LYS A 90 11.57 -9.05 2.49
C LYS A 90 12.32 -8.04 3.36
N ALA A 91 13.35 -8.53 4.05
CA ALA A 91 14.34 -7.66 4.67
C ALA A 91 15.23 -7.05 3.57
N LEU A 92 15.09 -5.75 3.33
CA LEU A 92 15.88 -5.03 2.33
C LEU A 92 17.18 -4.46 2.95
N GLN A 93 18.26 -4.47 2.17
CA GLN A 93 19.50 -3.78 2.52
C GLN A 93 19.39 -2.28 2.18
N GLY A 94 20.23 -1.45 2.80
CA GLY A 94 20.16 0.03 2.76
C GLY A 94 19.71 0.63 1.42
N PRO A 95 20.43 0.41 0.31
CA PRO A 95 20.07 1.03 -0.98
C PRO A 95 18.69 0.60 -1.50
N LYS A 96 18.31 -0.68 -1.32
CA LYS A 96 16.98 -1.17 -1.73
C LYS A 96 15.88 -0.65 -0.82
N PHE A 97 16.18 -0.47 0.46
CA PHE A 97 15.24 0.12 1.42
C PHE A 97 14.98 1.59 1.09
N GLU A 98 16.02 2.37 0.78
CA GLU A 98 15.89 3.77 0.35
C GLU A 98 15.08 3.93 -0.94
N GLU A 99 15.29 3.04 -1.91
CA GLU A 99 14.48 2.97 -3.11
C GLU A 99 13.01 2.68 -2.79
N PHE A 100 12.75 1.69 -1.93
CA PHE A 100 11.42 1.31 -1.51
C PHE A 100 10.69 2.43 -0.75
N THR A 101 11.36 3.12 0.19
CA THR A 101 10.75 4.24 0.92
C THR A 101 10.40 5.39 -0.03
N ARG A 102 11.25 5.64 -1.04
CA ARG A 102 10.96 6.61 -2.10
C ARG A 102 9.73 6.20 -2.92
N GLN A 103 9.60 4.93 -3.30
CA GLN A 103 8.43 4.42 -4.04
C GLN A 103 7.13 4.52 -3.25
N LEU A 104 7.19 4.42 -1.92
CA LEU A 104 6.03 4.65 -1.04
C LEU A 104 5.67 6.14 -0.87
N GLY A 105 6.50 7.06 -1.35
CA GLY A 105 6.32 8.49 -1.12
C GLY A 105 6.59 8.91 0.33
N LEU A 106 7.43 8.16 1.05
CA LEU A 106 7.85 8.56 2.39
C LEU A 106 8.85 9.72 2.28
N HIS A 107 8.62 10.75 3.09
CA HIS A 107 9.47 11.94 3.16
C HIS A 107 10.00 12.12 4.58
N ASP A 108 11.23 12.60 4.68
CA ASP A 108 11.78 13.04 5.95
C ASP A 108 11.00 14.26 6.45
N ILE A 109 10.51 14.18 7.68
CA ILE A 109 9.76 15.23 8.36
C ILE A 109 10.52 15.82 9.54
N SER A 110 11.79 15.48 9.73
CA SER A 110 12.62 15.93 10.86
C SER A 110 12.57 17.44 11.05
N GLU A 111 12.66 18.22 9.96
CA GLU A 111 12.54 19.68 10.01
C GLU A 111 11.15 20.15 10.50
N ARG A 112 10.08 19.47 10.08
CA ARG A 112 8.71 19.79 10.52
C ARG A 112 8.49 19.45 11.99
N LEU A 113 9.15 18.41 12.49
CA LEU A 113 9.11 18.02 13.90
C LEU A 113 9.87 19.04 14.75
N GLN A 114 11.10 19.41 14.33
CA GLN A 114 11.89 20.44 15.01
C GLN A 114 11.17 21.79 15.04
N ALA A 115 10.51 22.17 13.94
CA ALA A 115 9.72 23.40 13.89
C ALA A 115 8.56 23.39 14.89
N ARG A 116 7.90 22.23 15.08
CA ARG A 116 6.83 22.08 16.09
C ARG A 116 7.37 22.16 17.51
N GLU A 117 8.46 21.47 17.82
CA GLU A 117 9.08 21.54 19.15
C GLU A 117 9.49 22.97 19.51
N GLN A 118 10.05 23.72 18.56
CA GLN A 118 10.40 25.13 18.77
C GLN A 118 9.18 26.03 18.96
N GLN A 119 8.05 25.71 18.33
CA GLN A 119 6.78 26.43 18.54
C GLN A 119 6.22 26.17 19.94
N GLU A 120 6.21 24.91 20.38
CA GLU A 120 5.75 24.50 21.71
C GLU A 120 6.60 25.13 22.83
N ILE A 121 7.93 25.17 22.65
CA ILE A 121 8.84 25.85 23.60
C ILE A 121 8.54 27.35 23.66
N LYS A 122 8.37 28.02 22.51
CA LYS A 122 8.05 29.46 22.48
C LYS A 122 6.70 29.78 23.12
N GLU A 123 5.69 28.94 22.91
CA GLU A 123 4.37 29.11 23.55
C GLU A 123 4.45 28.92 25.06
N SER A 124 5.22 27.93 25.52
CA SER A 124 5.48 27.70 26.95
C SER A 124 6.24 28.87 27.59
N ASP A 125 7.28 29.37 26.94
CA ASP A 125 8.05 30.53 27.42
C ASP A 125 7.20 31.79 27.49
N LEU A 126 6.35 32.01 26.48
CA LEU A 126 5.40 33.13 26.46
C LEU A 126 4.39 33.01 27.61
N HIS A 127 3.86 31.81 27.84
CA HIS A 127 2.93 31.54 28.93
C HIS A 127 3.57 31.82 30.30
N ASN A 128 4.78 31.31 30.53
CA ASN A 128 5.54 31.55 31.76
C ASN A 128 5.88 33.03 31.97
N HIS A 129 6.18 33.77 30.89
CA HIS A 129 6.44 35.20 30.97
C HIS A 129 5.19 35.99 31.35
N ILE A 130 4.03 35.66 30.77
CA ILE A 130 2.75 36.29 31.13
C ILE A 130 2.41 36.01 32.59
N GLN A 131 2.60 34.77 33.05
CA GLN A 131 2.26 34.37 34.41
C GLN A 131 3.10 35.12 35.46
N ARG A 132 4.42 35.26 35.24
CA ARG A 132 5.28 36.11 36.09
C ARG A 132 4.84 37.57 36.11
N LYS A 133 4.44 38.11 34.96
CA LYS A 133 4.02 39.51 34.86
C LYS A 133 2.70 39.76 35.60
N LEU A 134 1.81 38.78 35.66
CA LEU A 134 0.57 38.83 36.45
C LEU A 134 0.88 38.75 37.96
N GLU A 135 1.78 37.88 38.38
CA GLU A 135 2.27 37.80 39.77
C GLU A 135 2.91 39.12 40.23
N ASP A 136 3.74 39.75 39.39
CA ASP A 136 4.37 41.05 39.68
C ASP A 136 3.35 42.21 39.76
N LEU A 137 2.19 42.08 39.11
CA LEU A 137 1.08 43.05 39.15
C LEU A 137 0.13 42.83 40.34
N GLY A 138 0.34 41.77 41.13
CA GLY A 138 -0.47 41.46 42.32
C GLY A 138 -1.91 41.04 42.03
N LEU A 139 -2.18 40.49 40.83
CA LEU A 139 -3.46 39.92 40.41
C LEU A 139 -3.50 38.40 40.56
#